data_AF-A0A091FJF5-F1
#
_entry.id   AF-A0A091FJF5-F1
#
_cell.length_a   1.000
_cell.length_b   1.000
_cell.length_c   1.000
_cell.angle_alpha   90.00
_cell.angle_beta   90.00
_cell.angle_gamma   90.00
#
_symmetry.space_group_name_H-M   'P 1'
#
loop_
_entity.id
_entity.type
_entity.pdbx_description
1 polymer ?
#
loop_
_entity_poly.entity_id
_entity_poly.type
_entity_poly.pdbx_seq_one_letter_code
_entity_poly.pdbx_strand_id
1 'polypeptide(L)' 'APLQDYTAAIECQPGFEVPYYNRGLVLYRLGCFDEAMKDFRKVLELNPQFEDAALSLKQAVLDKEEKQKRGY' A
#
# COMPACT_ATOMS: atom_id res chain seq x y z
N ALA A 1 2.46 1.31 -17.24
CA ALA A 1 1.77 2.15 -16.22
C ALA A 1 2.39 1.83 -14.86
N PRO A 2 2.56 2.78 -13.93
CA PRO A 2 3.37 2.56 -12.72
C PRO A 2 2.96 1.32 -11.90
N LEU A 3 1.68 0.97 -11.89
CA LEU A 3 1.18 -0.25 -11.25
C LEU A 3 1.71 -1.55 -11.88
N GLN A 4 1.85 -1.58 -13.21
CA GLN A 4 2.40 -2.74 -13.94
C GLN A 4 3.90 -2.87 -13.69
N ASP A 5 4.62 -1.74 -13.64
CA ASP A 5 6.07 -1.73 -13.41
C ASP A 5 6.39 -2.26 -12.01
N TYR A 6 5.63 -1.85 -10.98
CA TYR A 6 5.77 -2.42 -9.64
C TYR A 6 5.34 -3.88 -9.54
N THR A 7 4.34 -4.30 -10.31
CA THR A 7 3.90 -5.71 -10.31
C THR A 7 4.98 -6.61 -10.92
N ALA A 8 5.60 -6.20 -12.02
CA ALA A 8 6.74 -6.92 -12.59
C ALA A 8 7.95 -6.95 -11.63
N ALA A 9 8.23 -5.84 -10.94
CA ALA A 9 9.29 -5.80 -9.92
C ALA A 9 9.02 -6.77 -8.76
N ILE A 10 7.76 -6.87 -8.31
CA ILE A 10 7.32 -7.81 -7.28
C ILE A 10 7.46 -9.26 -7.75
N GLU A 11 7.09 -9.57 -8.99
CA GLU A 11 7.24 -10.92 -9.56
C GLU A 11 8.71 -11.31 -9.70
N CYS A 12 9.59 -10.36 -10.04
CA CYS A 12 11.03 -10.58 -10.15
C CYS A 12 11.70 -10.74 -8.78
N GLN A 13 11.28 -9.98 -7.77
CA GLN A 13 11.85 -10.03 -6.43
C GLN A 13 10.78 -9.84 -5.35
N PRO A 14 10.05 -10.91 -4.96
CA PRO A 14 8.94 -10.82 -4.01
C PRO A 14 9.38 -10.53 -2.57
N GLY A 15 10.68 -10.64 -2.28
CA GLY A 15 11.27 -10.28 -1.00
C GLY A 15 11.68 -8.82 -0.89
N PHE A 16 11.53 -8.02 -1.96
CA PHE A 16 11.89 -6.60 -1.95
C PHE A 16 10.66 -5.77 -1.62
N GLU A 17 10.72 -5.01 -0.54
CA GLU A 17 9.59 -4.31 0.05
C GLU A 17 9.25 -2.98 -0.65
N VAL A 18 10.25 -2.32 -1.26
CA VAL A 18 10.08 -0.99 -1.88
C VAL A 18 9.04 -0.97 -3.02
N PRO A 19 8.98 -1.97 -3.93
CA PRO A 19 7.93 -2.06 -4.94
C PRO A 19 6.52 -2.15 -4.35
N TYR A 20 6.33 -2.93 -3.27
CA TYR A 20 5.04 -3.01 -2.57
C TYR A 20 4.69 -1.64 -1.98
N TYR A 21 5.62 -0.97 -1.30
CA TYR A 21 5.37 0.35 -0.72
C TYR A 21 4.94 1.36 -1.78
N ASN A 22 5.67 1.45 -2.89
CA ASN A 22 5.38 2.40 -3.96
C ASN A 22 4.07 2.08 -4.67
N ARG A 23 3.75 0.79 -4.90
CA ARG A 23 2.46 0.39 -5.47
C ARG A 23 1.31 0.74 -4.53
N GLY A 24 1.49 0.51 -3.23
CA GLY A 24 0.54 0.90 -2.19
C GLY A 24 0.27 2.40 -2.17
N LEU A 25 1.30 3.24 -2.30
CA LEU A 25 1.14 4.70 -2.38
C LEU A 25 0.35 5.13 -3.62
N VAL A 26 0.58 4.49 -4.78
CA VAL A 26 -0.19 4.79 -6.00
C VAL A 26 -1.65 4.39 -5.82
N LEU A 27 -1.92 3.19 -5.30
CA LEU A 27 -3.27 2.69 -5.03
C LEU A 27 -4.01 3.58 -4.02
N TYR A 28 -3.32 4.02 -2.97
CA TYR A 28 -3.85 4.93 -1.97
C TYR A 28 -4.28 6.27 -2.60
N ARG A 29 -3.46 6.86 -3.48
CA ARG A 29 -3.82 8.09 -4.21
C ARG A 29 -4.98 7.91 -5.18
N LEU A 30 -5.18 6.70 -5.69
CA LEU A 30 -6.34 6.34 -6.52
C LEU A 30 -7.61 6.07 -5.70
N GLY A 31 -7.53 6.10 -4.36
CA GLY A 31 -8.64 5.79 -3.47
C GLY A 31 -8.96 4.29 -3.35
N CYS A 32 -8.06 3.44 -3.85
CA CYS A 32 -8.08 1.98 -3.72
C CYS A 32 -7.45 1.58 -2.38
N PHE A 33 -8.11 1.96 -1.28
CA PHE A 33 -7.55 1.82 0.07
C PHE A 33 -7.33 0.37 0.47
N ASP A 34 -8.21 -0.55 0.08
CA ASP A 34 -8.09 -1.98 0.42
C ASP A 34 -6.84 -2.62 -0.20
N GLU A 35 -6.57 -2.35 -1.47
CA GLU A 35 -5.38 -2.82 -2.16
C GLU A 35 -4.11 -2.15 -1.62
N ALA A 36 -4.17 -0.84 -1.34
CA ALA A 36 -3.04 -0.13 -0.72
C ALA A 36 -2.67 -0.72 0.65
N MET A 37 -3.67 -1.02 1.49
CA MET A 37 -3.46 -1.65 2.79
C MET A 37 -2.82 -3.04 2.68
N LYS A 38 -3.20 -3.84 1.67
CA LYS A 38 -2.56 -5.15 1.42
C LYS A 38 -1.07 -4.99 1.12
N ASP A 39 -0.73 -4.04 0.25
CA ASP A 39 0.66 -3.77 -0.11
C ASP A 39 1.47 -3.23 1.08
N PHE A 40 0.93 -2.30 1.87
CA PHE A 40 1.62 -1.80 3.07
C PHE A 40 1.82 -2.89 4.14
N ARG A 41 0.84 -3.79 4.32
CA ARG A 41 1.01 -4.94 5.21
C ARG A 41 2.12 -5.86 4.71
N LYS A 42 2.22 -6.07 3.40
CA LYS A 42 3.29 -6.89 2.83
C LYS A 42 4.67 -6.27 3.07
N VAL A 43 4.79 -4.95 3.00
CA VAL A 43 6.02 -4.23 3.38
C VAL A 43 6.40 -4.54 4.83
N LEU A 44 5.44 -4.47 5.76
CA LEU A 44 5.69 -4.74 7.18
C LEU A 44 5.96 -6.22 7.50
N GLU A 45 5.44 -7.14 6.69
CA GLU A 45 5.81 -8.57 6.77
C GLU A 45 7.27 -8.81 6.37
N LEU A 46 7.76 -8.10 5.34
CA LEU A 46 9.13 -8.21 4.84
C LEU A 46 10.12 -7.42 5.70
N ASN A 47 9.73 -6.21 6.11
CA ASN A 47 10.51 -5.30 6.92
C ASN A 47 9.62 -4.64 7.99
N PRO A 48 9.52 -5.25 9.19
CA PRO A 48 8.71 -4.72 10.29
C PRO A 48 9.15 -3.34 10.80
N GLN A 49 10.36 -2.90 10.47
CA GLN A 49 10.93 -1.60 10.88
C GLN A 49 10.67 -0.50 9.85
N PHE A 50 9.93 -0.77 8.78
CA PHE A 50 9.58 0.23 7.78
C PHE A 50 8.49 1.18 8.33
N GLU A 51 8.92 2.22 9.04
CA GLU A 51 8.05 3.18 9.73
C GLU A 51 7.04 3.84 8.77
N ASP A 52 7.47 4.26 7.58
CA ASP A 52 6.57 4.92 6.62
C ASP A 52 5.44 4.00 6.14
N ALA A 53 5.69 2.69 6.04
CA ALA A 53 4.65 1.73 5.67
C ALA A 53 3.62 1.57 6.79
N ALA A 54 4.06 1.59 8.05
CA ALA A 54 3.15 1.59 9.20
C ALA A 54 2.31 2.88 9.28
N LEU A 55 2.91 4.04 9.01
CA LEU A 55 2.19 5.31 8.94
C LEU A 55 1.18 5.31 7.78
N SER A 56 1.60 4.86 6.59
CA SER A 56 0.75 4.80 5.40
C SER A 56 -0.41 3.82 5.58
N LEU A 57 -0.19 2.68 6.25
CA LEU A 57 -1.26 1.74 6.60
C LEU A 57 -2.29 2.36 7.55
N LYS A 58 -1.84 3.06 8.59
CA LYS A 58 -2.74 3.76 9.53
C LYS A 58 -3.56 4.81 8.79
N GLN A 59 -2.93 5.61 7.94
CA GLN A 59 -3.63 6.64 7.17
C GLN A 59 -4.66 6.03 6.21
N ALA A 60 -4.30 4.96 5.50
CA ALA A 60 -5.21 4.27 4.59
C ALA A 60 -6.46 3.72 5.30
N VAL A 61 -6.32 3.23 6.54
CA VAL A 61 -7.46 2.80 7.36
C VAL A 61 -8.37 3.98 7.71
N LEU A 62 -7.81 5.09 8.19
CA LEU A 62 -8.58 6.28 8.56
C LEU A 62 -9.35 6.84 7.36
N ASP A 63 -8.68 7.01 6.21
CA ASP A 63 -9.31 7.58 5.02
C ASP A 63 -10.38 6.67 4.42
N LYS A 64 -10.20 5.35 4.54
CA LYS A 64 -11.24 4.39 4.16
C LYS A 64 -12.48 4.56 5.03
N GLU A 65 -12.31 4.67 6.35
CA GLU A 65 -13.43 4.90 7.26
C GLU A 65 -14.10 6.26 7.02
N GLU A 66 -13.34 7.32 6.77
CA GLU A 66 -13.89 8.64 6.43
C GLU A 66 -14.66 8.63 5.12
N LYS A 67 -14.11 7.97 4.07
CA LYS A 67 -14.80 7.80 2.79
C LYS A 67 -16.10 7.02 2.94
N GLN A 68 -16.11 5.98 3.78
CA GLN A 68 -17.34 5.24 4.10
C GLN A 68 -18.35 6.15 4.80
N LYS A 69 -17.95 6.90 5.83
CA LYS A 69 -18.83 7.82 6.56
C LYS A 69 -19.41 8.93 5.69
N ARG A 70 -18.65 9.44 4.71
CA ARG A 70 -19.11 10.48 3.77
C ARG A 70 -20.01 9.95 2.65
N GLY A 71 -20.05 8.64 2.44
CA GLY A 71 -20.85 7.99 1.39
C GLY A 71 -22.23 7.50 1.84
N TYR A 72 -22.63 7.78 3.10
CA TYR A 72 -23.96 7.50 3.66
C TYR A 72 -24.78 8.78 3.81
#